data_AF-A0A6A6DTE4-F1
#
_entry.id   AF-A0A6A6DTE4-F1
#
_cell.length_a   1.000
_cell.length_b   1.000
_cell.length_c   1.000
_cell.angle_alpha   90.00
_cell.angle_beta   90.00
_cell.angle_gamma   90.00
#
_symmetry.space_group_name_H-M   'P 1'
#
loop_
_entity.id
_entity.type
_entity.pdbx_description
1 polymer ?
#
loop_
_entity_poly.entity_id
_entity_poly.type
_entity_poly.pdbx_seq_one_letter_code
_entity_poly.pdbx_strand_id
1 'polypeptide(L)'
;MPSKHKNRRSYRDPDRPRGQRLNEREQTQILTLYHIAKWNTSRIVRELRLVRPTVISCIQEGYFTPKRPLGRRLILTTQKRRRL
;
A
#
# COMPACT_ATOMS: atom_id res chain seq x y z
N MET A 1 19.18 36.00 15.96
CA MET A 1 19.18 34.53 15.74
C MET A 1 17.80 34.08 15.26
N PRO A 2 17.68 33.52 14.05
CA PRO A 2 16.75 32.42 13.85
C PRO A 2 17.50 31.26 13.20
N SER A 3 17.71 30.21 13.99
CA SER A 3 18.32 28.95 13.59
C SER A 3 17.54 28.38 12.41
N LYS A 4 18.11 28.53 11.21
CA LYS A 4 17.54 28.06 9.95
C LYS A 4 17.61 26.53 9.94
N HIS A 5 16.65 25.86 10.59
CA HIS A 5 16.40 24.43 10.41
C HIS A 5 15.80 24.19 9.01
N LYS A 6 16.52 24.57 7.96
CA LYS A 6 16.24 24.19 6.58
C LYS A 6 17.21 23.08 6.24
N ASN A 7 16.75 21.84 6.40
CA ASN A 7 17.10 20.67 5.58
C ASN A 7 16.63 19.39 6.27
N ARG A 8 15.37 19.33 6.72
CA ARG A 8 14.72 18.03 6.84
C ARG A 8 14.50 17.56 5.41
N ARG A 9 15.44 16.78 4.87
CA ARG A 9 15.32 16.11 3.57
C ARG A 9 13.95 15.43 3.57
N SER A 10 12.98 16.01 2.86
CA SER A 10 11.72 15.32 2.64
C SER A 10 12.10 14.09 1.84
N TYR A 11 11.96 12.91 2.41
CA TYR A 11 12.22 11.65 1.72
C TYR A 11 11.28 11.41 0.53
N ARG A 12 10.53 12.42 0.07
CA ARG A 12 9.59 12.30 -1.03
C ARG A 12 10.34 12.13 -2.34
N ASP A 13 9.85 11.20 -3.15
CA ASP A 13 10.24 11.11 -4.55
C ASP A 13 9.96 12.45 -5.23
N PRO A 14 10.98 13.09 -5.83
CA PRO A 14 10.78 14.33 -6.56
C PRO A 14 9.84 14.15 -7.76
N ASP A 15 9.77 12.93 -8.30
CA ASP A 15 8.99 12.61 -9.50
C ASP A 15 7.55 12.17 -9.21
N ARG A 16 7.17 11.95 -7.94
CA ARG A 16 5.85 11.40 -7.58
C ARG A 16 4.88 12.48 -7.06
N PRO A 17 3.77 12.78 -7.76
CA PRO A 17 2.79 13.76 -7.31
C PRO A 17 2.20 13.43 -5.93
N ARG A 18 1.85 14.48 -5.18
CA ARG A 18 1.23 14.35 -3.84
C ARG A 18 -0.05 13.53 -3.92
N GLY A 19 -0.18 12.51 -3.07
CA GLY A 19 -1.38 11.69 -2.95
C GLY A 19 -1.43 10.48 -3.88
N GLN A 20 -0.40 10.26 -4.71
CA GLN A 20 -0.34 9.08 -5.56
C GLN A 20 -0.01 7.84 -4.72
N ARG A 21 -0.99 6.93 -4.64
CA ARG A 21 -0.85 5.62 -3.96
C ARG A 21 0.11 4.72 -4.73
N LEU A 22 0.67 3.74 -4.04
CA LEU A 22 1.38 2.63 -4.69
C LEU A 22 0.41 1.92 -5.64
N ASN A 23 0.90 1.57 -6.82
CA ASN A 23 0.13 0.72 -7.73
C ASN A 23 0.09 -0.72 -7.18
N GLU A 24 -0.91 -1.52 -7.56
CA GLU A 24 -1.05 -2.90 -7.06
C GLU A 24 0.19 -3.75 -7.37
N ARG A 25 0.80 -3.54 -8.54
CA ARG A 25 2.05 -4.19 -8.93
C ARG A 25 3.22 -3.81 -8.01
N GLU A 26 3.32 -2.54 -7.64
CA GLU A 26 4.39 -2.05 -6.74
C GLU A 26 4.21 -2.61 -5.33
N GLN A 27 2.98 -2.62 -4.82
CA GLN A 27 2.67 -3.24 -3.52
C GLN A 27 3.05 -4.72 -3.52
N THR A 28 2.64 -5.46 -4.55
CA THR A 28 2.94 -6.89 -4.69
C THR A 28 4.45 -7.12 -4.72
N GLN A 29 5.20 -6.28 -5.44
CA GLN A 29 6.65 -6.38 -5.54
C GLN A 29 7.33 -6.09 -4.19
N ILE A 30 6.90 -5.06 -3.46
CA ILE A 30 7.39 -4.77 -2.10
C ILE A 30 7.16 -5.96 -1.17
N LEU A 31 5.93 -6.50 -1.14
CA LEU A 31 5.55 -7.60 -0.26
C LEU A 31 6.29 -8.89 -0.62
N THR A 32 6.49 -9.16 -1.91
CA THR A 32 7.26 -10.31 -2.40
C THR A 32 8.72 -10.20 -1.95
N LEU A 33 9.37 -9.06 -2.18
CA LEU A 33 10.76 -8.85 -1.79
C LEU A 33 10.95 -8.93 -0.26
N TYR A 34 9.99 -8.45 0.50
CA TYR A 34 10.06 -8.49 1.96
C TYR A 34 9.75 -9.87 2.54
N HIS A 35 8.64 -10.50 2.15
CA HIS A 35 8.18 -11.75 2.76
C HIS A 35 8.85 -13.00 2.17
N ILE A 36 9.05 -13.04 0.85
CA ILE A 36 9.61 -14.21 0.15
C ILE A 36 11.13 -14.10 0.12
N ALA A 37 11.67 -13.01 -0.44
CA ALA A 37 13.11 -12.85 -0.59
C ALA A 37 13.83 -12.44 0.72
N LYS A 38 13.08 -12.09 1.78
CA LYS A 38 13.60 -11.64 3.09
C LYS A 38 14.55 -10.44 3.00
N TRP A 39 14.34 -9.56 2.02
CA TRP A 39 15.17 -8.38 1.88
C TRP A 39 14.89 -7.36 2.98
N ASN A 40 15.95 -6.69 3.45
CA ASN A 40 15.79 -5.59 4.39
C ASN A 40 15.12 -4.38 3.71
N THR A 41 14.43 -3.57 4.50
CA THR A 41 13.67 -2.41 3.99
C THR A 41 14.55 -1.41 3.26
N SER A 42 15.79 -1.20 3.70
CA SER A 42 16.77 -0.31 3.06
C SER A 42 17.14 -0.75 1.64
N ARG A 43 17.28 -2.06 1.41
CA ARG A 43 17.57 -2.63 0.09
C ARG A 43 16.38 -2.47 -0.84
N ILE A 44 15.17 -2.74 -0.36
CA ILE A 44 13.92 -2.57 -1.13
C ILE A 44 13.73 -1.12 -1.56
N VAL A 45 13.97 -0.16 -0.65
CA VAL A 45 13.95 1.29 -0.92
C VAL A 45 14.90 1.67 -2.04
N ARG A 46 16.14 1.15 -2.03
CA ARG A 46 17.14 1.42 -3.06
C ARG A 46 16.76 0.80 -4.40
N GLU A 47 16.31 -0.45 -4.38
CA GLU A 47 15.98 -1.20 -5.58
C GLU A 47 14.79 -0.59 -6.32
N LEU A 48 13.71 -0.32 -5.58
CA LEU A 48 12.47 0.21 -6.16
C LEU A 48 12.51 1.74 -6.30
N ARG A 49 13.60 2.40 -5.86
CA ARG A 49 13.73 3.85 -5.77
C ARG A 49 12.54 4.51 -5.08
N LEU A 50 12.03 3.87 -4.03
CA LEU A 50 10.87 4.33 -3.29
C LEU A 50 11.27 4.97 -1.97
N VAL A 51 10.46 5.92 -1.55
CA VAL A 51 10.51 6.55 -0.23
C VAL A 51 10.38 5.52 0.91
N ARG A 52 11.31 5.52 1.88
CA ARG A 52 11.30 4.57 3.02
C ARG A 52 9.97 4.50 3.78
N PRO A 53 9.33 5.63 4.17
CA PRO A 53 7.99 5.63 4.75
C PRO A 53 6.95 4.83 3.94
N THR A 54 6.98 4.95 2.62
CA THR A 54 6.01 4.28 1.73
C THR A 54 6.18 2.77 1.76
N VAL A 55 7.43 2.29 1.72
CA VAL A 55 7.74 0.86 1.84
C VAL A 55 7.32 0.31 3.20
N ILE A 56 7.56 1.06 4.28
CA ILE A 56 7.16 0.67 5.64
C ILE A 56 5.63 0.61 5.76
N SER A 57 4.91 1.62 5.28
CA SER A 57 3.44 1.65 5.29
C SER A 57 2.89 0.45 4.54
N CYS A 58 3.43 0.14 3.36
CA CYS A 58 3.02 -1.02 2.55
C CYS A 58 3.21 -2.35 3.30
N ILE A 59 4.34 -2.53 3.98
CA ILE A 59 4.62 -3.76 4.75
C ILE A 59 3.68 -3.86 5.96
N GLN A 60 3.39 -2.75 6.64
CA GLN A 60 2.50 -2.72 7.80
C GLN A 60 1.03 -2.92 7.43
N GLU A 61 0.59 -2.33 6.32
CA GLU A 61 -0.77 -2.48 5.79
C GLU A 61 -0.98 -3.86 5.16
N GLY A 62 0.09 -4.49 4.65
CA GLY A 62 0.06 -5.78 3.99
C GLY A 62 -0.53 -5.70 2.58
N TYR A 63 -1.06 -6.83 2.09
CA TYR A 63 -2.00 -6.77 0.98
C TYR A 63 -3.19 -5.92 1.42
N PHE A 64 -3.67 -5.00 0.58
CA PHE A 64 -4.91 -4.27 0.85
C PHE A 64 -6.07 -5.26 0.83
N THR A 65 -6.22 -6.05 1.89
CA THR A 65 -7.41 -6.82 2.16
C THR A 65 -8.38 -5.81 2.74
N PRO A 66 -9.44 -5.42 2.03
CA PRO A 66 -10.37 -4.43 2.56
C PRO A 66 -10.91 -4.99 3.88
N LYS A 67 -10.64 -4.31 5.01
CA LYS A 67 -11.05 -4.73 6.37
C LYS A 67 -12.57 -4.92 6.48
N ARG A 68 -13.33 -4.40 5.52
CA ARG A 68 -14.74 -4.68 5.28
C ARG A 68 -14.91 -4.94 3.79
N PRO A 69 -15.55 -6.05 3.37
CA PRO A 69 -15.98 -6.17 1.98
C PRO A 69 -16.85 -4.94 1.65
N LEU A 70 -16.61 -4.31 0.49
CA LEU A 70 -17.47 -3.26 -0.05
C LEU A 70 -18.89 -3.80 -0.03
N GLY A 71 -19.72 -3.26 0.86
CA GLY A 71 -21.00 -3.84 1.28
C GLY A 71 -21.94 -4.03 0.09
N ARG A 72 -21.88 -5.18 -0.55
CA ARG A 72 -22.97 -5.67 -1.39
C ARG A 72 -23.94 -6.37 -0.46
N ARG A 73 -25.10 -5.75 -0.26
CA ARG A 73 -26.21 -6.35 0.48
C ARG A 73 -26.51 -7.69 -0.19
N LEU A 74 -26.36 -8.81 0.53
CA LEU A 74 -26.78 -10.12 0.04
C LEU A 74 -28.29 -10.06 -0.18
N ILE A 75 -28.71 -10.01 -1.43
CA ILE A 75 -30.12 -10.19 -1.79
C ILE A 75 -30.39 -11.68 -1.66
N LEU A 76 -30.80 -12.11 -0.46
CA LEU A 76 -31.32 -13.46 -0.23
C LEU A 76 -32.74 -13.53 -0.80
N THR A 77 -32.90 -13.55 -2.13
CA THR A 77 -34.19 -13.90 -2.73
C THR A 77 -34.37 -15.41 -2.66
N THR A 78 -34.70 -15.93 -1.48
CA THR A 78 -35.29 -17.26 -1.34
C THR A 78 -36.79 -17.16 -1.65
N GLN A 79 -37.15 -16.78 -2.88
CA GLN A 79 -38.50 -17.05 -3.35
C GLN A 79 -38.54 -18.48 -3.86
N LYS A 80 -38.91 -19.39 -2.96
CA LYS A 80 -39.26 -20.79 -3.26
C LYS A 80 -40.31 -20.77 -4.37
N ARG A 81 -39.94 -21.14 -5.61
CA ARG A 81 -40.90 -21.32 -6.71
C ARG A 81 -41.95 -22.33 -6.25
N ARG A 82 -43.20 -21.89 -6.02
CA ARG A 82 -44.34 -22.81 -5.93
C ARG A 82 -44.53 -23.40 -7.32
N ARG A 83 -44.44 -24.73 -7.43
CA ARG A 83 -44.82 -25.46 -8.65
C ARG A 83 -46.33 -25.28 -8.82
N LEU A 84 -46.73 -24.77 -9.99
CA LEU A 84 -48.08 -24.96 -10.52
C LEU A 84 -48.13 -26.34 -11.20
#